data_AF-H0STV4-F1
#
_entry.id   AF-H0STV4-F1
#
_cell.length_a   1.000
_cell.length_b   1.000
_cell.length_c   1.000
_cell.angle_alpha   90.00
_cell.angle_beta   90.00
_cell.angle_gamma   90.00
#
_symmetry.space_group_name_H-M   'P 1'
#
loop_
_entity.id
_entity.type
_entity.pdbx_description
1 polymer ?
#
loop_
_entity_poly.entity_id
_entity_poly.type
_entity_poly.pdbx_seq_one_letter_code
_entity_poly.pdbx_strand_id
1 'polypeptide(L)'
;MARLRKDHQGERRTASITVQLTPQERARVTERAGKRGGLSEYVRRRLLSRESAAELESQTEAAAFDRKEVRALVVQLQRIGTNLNQLAAHANEARLAGKPLPSHGQIEECLGDVKVALARAIAL
;
A
#
# COMPACT_ATOMS: atom_id res chain seq x y z
N MET A 1 -16.39 -14.59 0.95
CA MET A 1 -15.79 -14.89 2.26
C MET A 1 -15.45 -16.37 2.30
N ALA A 2 -14.21 -16.75 2.62
CA ALA A 2 -13.88 -18.16 2.85
C ALA A 2 -14.49 -18.59 4.20
N ARG A 3 -15.30 -19.66 4.21
CA ARG A 3 -15.79 -20.24 5.46
C ARG A 3 -14.60 -20.83 6.21
N LEU A 4 -14.47 -20.47 7.49
CA LEU A 4 -13.50 -21.11 8.38
C LEU A 4 -13.84 -22.61 8.50
N ARG A 5 -12.81 -23.45 8.47
CA ARG A 5 -12.96 -24.91 8.62
C ARG A 5 -13.51 -25.21 10.03
N LYS A 6 -14.24 -26.32 10.16
CA LYS A 6 -14.90 -26.72 11.42
C LYS A 6 -13.93 -26.81 12.61
N ASP A 7 -12.68 -27.20 12.32
CA ASP A 7 -11.55 -27.39 13.23
C ASP A 7 -10.77 -26.10 13.57
N HIS A 8 -11.24 -24.92 13.13
CA HIS A 8 -10.56 -23.67 13.45
C HIS A 8 -10.64 -23.36 14.96
N GLN A 9 -9.47 -23.42 15.62
CA GLN A 9 -9.23 -23.17 17.06
C GLN A 9 -9.18 -21.68 17.45
N GLY A 10 -9.27 -20.76 16.49
CA GLY A 10 -9.21 -19.31 16.73
C GLY A 10 -10.54 -18.72 17.23
N GLU A 11 -10.46 -17.53 17.84
CA GLU A 11 -11.62 -16.78 18.33
C GLU A 11 -12.65 -16.54 17.20
N ARG A 12 -13.90 -16.92 17.46
CA ARG A 12 -15.00 -16.77 16.51
C ARG A 12 -15.87 -15.58 16.86
N ARG A 13 -16.29 -14.86 15.83
CA ARG A 13 -17.29 -13.78 15.95
C ARG A 13 -18.67 -14.41 16.11
N THR A 14 -19.09 -14.61 17.35
CA THR A 14 -20.36 -15.26 17.70
C THR A 14 -21.45 -14.29 18.16
N ALA A 15 -21.07 -13.09 18.62
CA ALA A 15 -22.01 -12.03 18.99
C ALA A 15 -22.46 -11.21 17.76
N SER A 16 -23.75 -10.85 17.75
CA SER A 16 -24.36 -10.04 16.71
C SER A 16 -24.80 -8.66 17.23
N ILE A 17 -24.79 -7.68 16.33
CA ILE A 17 -25.40 -6.37 16.54
C ILE A 17 -26.38 -6.15 15.38
N THR A 18 -27.59 -5.70 15.68
CA THR A 18 -28.63 -5.40 14.68
C THR A 18 -28.99 -3.92 14.77
N VAL A 19 -29.02 -3.24 13.62
CA VAL A 19 -29.39 -1.82 13.51
C VAL A 19 -30.44 -1.70 12.42
N GLN A 20 -31.53 -0.99 12.71
CA GLN A 20 -32.55 -0.67 11.71
C GLN A 20 -32.12 0.58 10.92
N LEU A 21 -32.24 0.51 9.60
CA LEU A 21 -31.88 1.58 8.67
C LEU A 21 -33.05 1.83 7.73
N THR A 22 -33.24 3.08 7.34
CA THR A 22 -34.07 3.42 6.19
C THR A 22 -33.45 2.85 4.89
N PRO A 23 -34.24 2.71 3.81
CA PRO A 23 -33.72 2.28 2.51
C PRO A 23 -32.56 3.17 2.02
N GLN A 24 -32.65 4.49 2.24
CA GLN A 24 -31.63 5.44 1.83
C GLN A 24 -30.33 5.29 2.62
N GLU A 25 -30.41 5.11 3.93
CA GLU A 25 -29.24 4.86 4.77
C GLU A 25 -28.57 3.53 4.39
N ARG A 26 -29.36 2.48 4.15
CA ARG A 26 -28.84 1.19 3.70
C ARG A 26 -28.10 1.30 2.36
N ALA A 27 -28.64 2.07 1.41
CA ALA A 27 -27.99 2.32 0.13
C ALA A 27 -26.63 3.00 0.33
N ARG A 28 -26.58 4.06 1.15
CA ARG A 28 -25.33 4.78 1.47
C ARG A 28 -24.27 3.90 2.12
N VAL A 29 -24.65 3.07 3.10
CA VAL A 29 -23.69 2.16 3.75
C VAL A 29 -23.21 1.08 2.77
N THR A 30 -24.09 0.60 1.89
CA THR A 30 -23.74 -0.40 0.87
C THR A 30 -22.78 0.16 -0.17
N GLU A 31 -23.03 1.38 -0.64
CA GLU A 31 -22.14 2.11 -1.55
C GLU A 31 -20.76 2.30 -0.92
N ARG A 32 -20.70 2.80 0.32
CA ARG A 32 -19.45 3.03 1.05
C ARG A 32 -18.68 1.75 1.37
N ALA A 33 -19.35 0.62 1.58
CA ALA A 33 -18.69 -0.66 1.78
C ALA A 33 -17.89 -1.12 0.55
N GLY A 34 -18.25 -0.63 -0.64
CA GLY A 34 -17.55 -0.93 -1.89
C GLY A 34 -17.46 -2.43 -2.20
N LYS A 35 -16.44 -2.83 -2.98
CA LYS A 35 -16.25 -4.24 -3.40
C LYS A 35 -15.41 -5.09 -2.45
N ARG A 36 -14.84 -4.52 -1.37
CA ARG A 36 -13.83 -5.21 -0.54
C ARG A 36 -14.32 -5.42 0.88
N GLY A 37 -14.70 -6.67 1.17
CA GLY A 37 -15.22 -7.08 2.47
C GLY A 37 -16.70 -6.71 2.57
N GLY A 38 -17.58 -7.71 2.68
CA GLY A 38 -19.03 -7.46 2.69
C GLY A 38 -19.46 -6.46 3.77
N LEU A 39 -20.68 -5.94 3.64
CA LEU A 39 -21.29 -4.90 4.48
C LEU A 39 -20.96 -5.03 5.98
N SER A 40 -21.04 -6.24 6.54
CA SER A 40 -20.76 -6.51 7.96
C SER A 40 -19.30 -6.25 8.37
N GLU A 41 -18.33 -6.54 7.51
CA GLU A 41 -16.92 -6.27 7.78
C GLU A 41 -16.62 -4.77 7.72
N TYR A 42 -17.22 -4.07 6.75
CA TYR A 42 -17.12 -2.62 6.65
C TYR A 42 -17.63 -1.94 7.92
N VAL A 43 -18.87 -2.26 8.34
CA VAL A 43 -19.47 -1.70 9.56
C VAL A 43 -18.66 -2.04 10.80
N ARG A 44 -18.23 -3.29 10.95
CA ARG A 44 -17.42 -3.71 12.10
C ARG A 44 -16.11 -2.93 12.18
N ARG A 45 -15.38 -2.80 11.06
CA ARG A 45 -14.11 -2.07 11.03
C ARG A 45 -14.32 -0.62 11.44
N ARG A 46 -15.36 0.03 10.90
CA ARG A 46 -15.69 1.42 11.17
C ARG A 46 -16.15 1.70 12.61
N LEU A 47 -16.75 0.70 13.28
CA LEU A 47 -17.18 0.83 14.67
C LEU A 47 -16.08 0.50 15.69
N LEU A 48 -15.13 -0.35 15.32
CA LEU A 48 -14.05 -0.81 16.21
C LEU A 48 -12.70 -0.10 15.95
N SER A 49 -12.56 0.63 14.85
CA SER A 49 -11.42 1.49 14.60
C SER A 49 -11.40 2.62 15.64
N ARG A 50 -10.26 2.79 16.33
CA ARG A 50 -9.98 3.97 17.17
C ARG A 50 -9.66 5.22 16.35
N GLU A 51 -9.59 5.07 15.04
CA GLU A 51 -9.31 6.12 14.09
C GLU A 51 -10.47 7.11 14.03
N SER A 52 -10.12 8.38 14.05
CA SER A 52 -11.05 9.49 13.83
C SER A 52 -11.79 9.31 12.51
N ALA A 53 -13.01 9.85 12.40
CA ALA A 53 -13.79 9.78 11.15
C ALA A 53 -12.98 10.28 9.93
N ALA A 54 -12.07 11.23 10.14
CA ALA A 54 -11.14 11.75 9.14
C ALA A 54 -10.07 10.73 8.70
N GLU A 55 -9.54 9.89 9.60
CA GLU A 55 -8.57 8.84 9.26
C GLU A 55 -9.22 7.67 8.51
N LEU A 56 -10.51 7.40 8.76
CA LEU A 56 -11.23 6.38 8.01
C LEU A 56 -11.65 6.84 6.61
N GLU A 57 -12.02 8.10 6.47
CA GLU A 57 -12.23 8.73 5.16
C GLU A 57 -10.92 8.81 4.38
N SER A 58 -9.80 9.17 5.03
CA SER A 58 -8.48 9.14 4.38
C SER A 58 -8.03 7.74 4.01
N GLN A 59 -8.43 6.68 4.71
CA GLN A 59 -8.19 5.30 4.27
C GLN A 59 -9.06 4.87 3.09
N THR A 60 -10.24 5.49 2.93
CA THR A 60 -11.14 5.26 1.81
C THR A 60 -10.70 6.06 0.58
N GLU A 61 -10.18 7.27 0.78
CA GLU A 61 -9.51 8.09 -0.23
C GLU A 61 -8.10 7.60 -0.57
N ALA A 62 -7.33 7.07 0.39
CA ALA A 62 -6.08 6.35 0.12
C ALA A 62 -6.32 4.99 -0.53
N ALA A 63 -7.54 4.44 -0.41
CA ALA A 63 -7.99 3.33 -1.25
C ALA A 63 -8.43 3.76 -2.65
N ALA A 64 -8.68 5.07 -2.84
CA ALA A 64 -8.95 5.75 -4.11
C ALA A 64 -7.72 6.45 -4.72
N PHE A 65 -6.57 6.51 -4.02
CA PHE A 65 -5.27 6.68 -4.65
C PHE A 65 -5.15 5.56 -5.68
N ASP A 66 -4.93 5.91 -6.95
CA ASP A 66 -4.85 4.92 -8.02
C ASP A 66 -3.76 3.93 -7.63
N ARG A 67 -4.18 2.73 -7.22
CA ARG A 67 -3.26 1.66 -6.79
C ARG A 67 -2.25 1.37 -7.89
N LYS A 68 -2.56 1.70 -9.14
CA LYS A 68 -1.64 1.62 -10.26
C LYS A 68 -0.48 2.62 -10.13
N GLU A 69 -0.75 3.86 -9.77
CA GLU A 69 0.28 4.91 -9.60
C GLU A 69 1.16 4.63 -8.38
N VAL A 70 0.56 4.23 -7.26
CA VAL A 70 1.32 3.83 -6.06
C VAL A 70 2.17 2.59 -6.35
N ARG A 71 1.63 1.58 -7.05
CA ARG A 71 2.42 0.41 -7.47
C ARG A 71 3.54 0.78 -8.44
N ALA A 72 3.28 1.69 -9.37
CA ALA A 72 4.29 2.17 -10.30
C ALA A 72 5.42 2.87 -9.54
N LEU A 73 5.09 3.70 -8.54
CA LEU A 73 6.07 4.36 -7.68
C LEU A 73 6.88 3.34 -6.87
N VAL A 74 6.24 2.32 -6.28
CA VAL A 74 6.93 1.24 -5.56
C VAL A 74 7.91 0.49 -6.47
N VAL A 75 7.51 0.15 -7.69
CA VAL A 75 8.40 -0.52 -8.67
C VAL A 75 9.59 0.37 -9.05
N GLN A 76 9.37 1.67 -9.22
CA GLN A 76 10.46 2.61 -9.51
C GLN A 76 11.44 2.74 -8.33
N LEU A 77 10.93 2.82 -7.09
CA LEU A 77 11.77 2.83 -5.90
C LEU A 77 12.59 1.54 -5.74
N GLN A 78 12.02 0.38 -6.08
CA GLN A 78 12.75 -0.89 -6.10
C GLN A 78 13.89 -0.89 -7.15
N ARG A 79 13.66 -0.30 -8.32
CA ARG A 79 14.71 -0.16 -9.35
C ARG A 79 15.85 0.73 -8.87
N ILE A 80 15.53 1.88 -8.28
CA ILE A 80 16.53 2.79 -7.69
C ILE A 80 17.35 2.07 -6.62
N GLY A 81 16.70 1.36 -5.70
CA GLY A 81 17.40 0.62 -4.64
C GLY A 81 18.32 -0.47 -5.20
N THR A 82 17.92 -1.15 -6.28
CA THR A 82 18.75 -2.14 -6.97
C THR A 82 20.01 -1.49 -7.56
N ASN A 83 19.85 -0.36 -8.26
CA ASN A 83 20.98 0.36 -8.86
C ASN A 83 21.94 0.89 -7.79
N LEU A 84 21.42 1.44 -6.69
CA LEU A 84 22.23 1.87 -5.55
C LEU A 84 23.02 0.73 -4.92
N ASN A 85 22.40 -0.45 -4.76
CA ASN A 85 23.08 -1.64 -4.26
C ASN A 85 24.19 -2.11 -5.21
N GLN A 86 23.99 -2.04 -6.52
CA GLN A 86 25.01 -2.38 -7.51
C GLN A 86 26.19 -1.40 -7.46
N LEU A 87 25.91 -0.09 -7.37
CA LEU A 87 26.94 0.93 -7.19
C LEU A 87 27.73 0.73 -5.90
N ALA A 88 27.05 0.42 -4.79
CA ALA A 88 27.69 0.13 -3.51
C ALA A 88 28.56 -1.14 -3.58
N ALA A 89 28.08 -2.20 -4.22
CA ALA A 89 28.85 -3.42 -4.44
C ALA A 89 30.11 -3.16 -5.28
N HIS A 90 29.98 -2.45 -6.41
CA HIS A 90 31.12 -2.04 -7.23
C HIS A 90 32.11 -1.14 -6.48
N ALA A 91 31.63 -0.18 -5.70
CA ALA A 91 32.49 0.68 -4.88
C ALA A 91 33.24 -0.13 -3.81
N ASN A 92 32.57 -1.11 -3.19
CA ASN A 92 33.19 -2.01 -2.22
C ASN A 92 34.24 -2.91 -2.89
N GLU A 93 33.95 -3.46 -4.07
CA GLU A 93 34.92 -4.25 -4.83
C GLU A 93 36.12 -3.41 -5.30
N ALA A 94 35.89 -2.14 -5.68
CA ALA A 94 36.96 -1.22 -6.03
C ALA A 94 37.86 -0.95 -4.82
N ARG A 95 37.26 -0.72 -3.65
CA ARG A 95 37.99 -0.46 -2.40
C ARG A 95 38.75 -1.68 -1.88
N LEU A 96 38.16 -2.87 -1.96
CA LEU A 96 38.69 -4.09 -1.32
C LEU A 96 39.55 -4.94 -2.25
N ALA A 97 39.28 -4.92 -3.55
CA ALA A 97 39.93 -5.78 -4.54
C ALA A 97 40.68 -5.00 -5.63
N GLY A 98 40.79 -3.66 -5.51
CA GLY A 98 41.51 -2.82 -6.46
C GLY A 98 40.86 -2.73 -7.85
N LYS A 99 39.57 -3.09 -7.96
CA LYS A 99 38.80 -2.96 -9.20
C LYS A 99 38.54 -1.48 -9.54
N PRO A 100 38.24 -1.15 -10.80
CA PRO A 100 37.82 0.21 -11.16
C PRO A 100 36.52 0.61 -10.46
N LEU A 101 36.42 1.89 -10.08
CA LEU A 101 35.21 2.50 -9.55
C LEU A 101 34.04 2.42 -10.56
N PRO A 102 32.78 2.54 -10.09
CA PRO A 102 31.64 2.67 -10.98
C PRO A 102 31.85 3.78 -12.01
N SER A 103 31.44 3.56 -13.24
CA SER A 103 31.60 4.56 -14.30
C SER A 103 30.66 5.75 -14.06
N HIS A 104 31.07 6.93 -14.54
CA HIS A 104 30.23 8.13 -14.44
C HIS A 104 28.83 7.92 -15.07
N GLY A 105 28.75 7.14 -16.16
CA GLY A 105 27.48 6.79 -16.79
C GLY A 105 26.53 5.97 -15.89
N GLN A 106 27.07 5.04 -15.09
CA GLN A 106 26.25 4.26 -14.14
C GLN A 106 25.69 5.13 -13.01
N ILE A 107 26.46 6.14 -12.60
CA ILE A 107 26.03 7.11 -11.57
C ILE A 107 24.94 8.04 -12.13
N GLU A 108 25.13 8.56 -13.35
CA GLU A 108 24.14 9.40 -14.04
C GLU A 108 22.83 8.66 -14.31
N GLU A 109 22.88 7.38 -14.70
CA GLU A 109 21.69 6.55 -14.89
C GLU A 109 20.89 6.41 -13.58
N CYS A 110 21.57 6.13 -12.46
CA CYS A 110 20.93 6.05 -11.16
C CYS A 110 20.35 7.39 -10.71
N LEU A 111 21.03 8.50 -10.98
CA LEU A 111 20.55 9.86 -10.69
C LEU A 111 19.32 10.21 -11.55
N GLY A 112 19.30 9.80 -12.82
CA GLY A 112 18.16 9.97 -13.71
C GLY A 112 16.92 9.25 -13.18
N ASP A 113 17.07 8.01 -12.73
CA ASP A 113 15.98 7.23 -12.13
C ASP A 113 15.39 7.89 -10.89
N VAL A 114 16.24 8.43 -10.01
CA VAL A 114 15.81 9.17 -8.82
C VAL A 114 15.02 10.44 -9.19
N LYS A 115 15.50 11.21 -10.17
CA LYS A 115 14.81 12.43 -10.63
C LYS A 115 13.42 12.12 -11.18
N VAL A 116 13.29 11.06 -11.98
CA VAL A 116 12.00 10.63 -12.55
C VAL A 116 11.03 10.18 -11.46
N ALA A 117 11.50 9.42 -10.47
CA ALA A 117 10.67 8.98 -9.35
C ALA A 117 10.20 10.16 -8.49
N LEU A 118 11.07 11.12 -8.19
CA LEU A 118 10.73 12.33 -7.44
C LEU A 118 9.73 13.21 -8.20
N ALA A 119 9.92 13.42 -9.51
CA ALA A 119 8.99 14.21 -10.32
C ALA A 119 7.58 13.61 -10.33
N ARG A 120 7.47 12.28 -10.34
CA ARG A 120 6.17 11.58 -10.22
C ARG A 120 5.58 11.67 -8.83
N ALA A 121 6.39 11.56 -7.78
CA ALA A 121 5.92 11.68 -6.41
C ALA A 121 5.41 13.09 -6.07
N ILE A 122 5.98 14.14 -6.68
CA ILE A 122 5.53 15.54 -6.52
C ILE A 122 4.25 15.82 -7.31
N ALA A 123 4.00 15.08 -8.39
CA ALA A 123 2.82 15.21 -9.23
C ALA A 123 1.59 14.43 -8.71
N LEU A 124 1.75 13.66 -7.62
CA LEU A 124 0.71 12.94 -6.89
C LEU A 124 0.22 13.77 -5.68
#